data_AF-A0A0B5AHG6-F1
#
_entry.id   AF-A0A0B5AHG6-F1
#
_cell.length_a   1.000
_cell.length_b   1.000
_cell.length_c   1.000
_cell.angle_alpha   90.00
_cell.angle_beta   90.00
_cell.angle_gamma   90.00
#
_symmetry.space_group_name_H-M   'P 1'
#
loop_
_entity.id
_entity.type
_entity.pdbx_description
1 polymer ?
#
loop_
_entity_poly.entity_id
_entity_poly.type
_entity_poly.pdbx_seq_one_letter_code
_entity_poly.pdbx_strand_id
1 'polypeptide(L)' 'MRAWLLIAGGILLVGLAVQLIYFSYFHERIGPVSDGSVPLYLHIVTFAAAINGMIALYRGGYLLMQKRKAK' A
#
# COMPACT_ATOMS: atom_id res chain seq x y z
N MET A 1 4.14 -16.16 -12.33
CA MET A 1 3.61 -14.77 -12.31
C MET A 1 4.64 -13.82 -12.90
N ARG A 2 4.23 -12.84 -13.71
CA ARG A 2 5.15 -11.86 -14.30
C ARG A 2 5.62 -10.89 -13.21
N ALA A 3 6.94 -10.68 -13.08
CA ALA A 3 7.53 -9.78 -12.07
C ALA A 3 6.91 -8.37 -12.09
N TRP A 4 6.59 -7.88 -13.29
CA TRP A 4 5.89 -6.61 -13.50
C TRP A 4 4.51 -6.52 -12.83
N LEU A 5 3.75 -7.62 -12.74
CA LEU A 5 2.45 -7.63 -12.05
C LEU A 5 2.61 -7.49 -10.53
N LEU A 6 3.67 -8.06 -9.95
CA LEU A 6 3.97 -7.91 -8.53
C LEU A 6 4.41 -6.48 -8.20
N ILE A 7 5.20 -5.87 -9.09
CA ILE A 7 5.62 -4.47 -8.94
C ILE A 7 4.40 -3.56 -9.06
N ALA A 8 3.58 -3.71 -10.10
CA ALA A 8 2.38 -2.90 -10.29
C ALA A 8 1.37 -3.05 -9.13
N GLY A 9 1.12 -4.29 -8.69
CA GLY A 9 0.26 -4.56 -7.52
C GLY A 9 0.82 -3.98 -6.23
N GLY A 10 2.14 -4.04 -6.04
CA GLY A 10 2.82 -3.42 -4.91
C GLY A 10 2.67 -1.90 -4.88
N ILE A 11 2.87 -1.23 -6.02
CA ILE A 11 2.65 0.21 -6.16
C ILE A 11 1.21 0.59 -5.84
N LEU A 12 0.23 -0.17 -6.36
CA LEU A 12 -1.19 0.07 -6.10
C LEU A 12 -1.54 -0.06 -4.61
N LEU A 13 -1.04 -1.08 -3.93
CA LEU A 13 -1.28 -1.29 -2.51
C LEU A 13 -0.64 -0.21 -1.64
N VAL A 14 0.58 0.22 -1.97
CA VAL A 14 1.23 1.35 -1.30
C VAL A 14 0.46 2.65 -1.55
N GLY A 15 0.03 2.90 -2.79
CA GLY A 15 -0.79 4.06 -3.13
C GLY A 15 -2.13 4.09 -2.37
N LEU A 16 -2.79 2.93 -2.25
CA LEU A 16 -3.99 2.77 -1.42
C LEU A 16 -3.71 3.07 0.06
N ALA A 17 -2.61 2.56 0.61
CA ALA A 17 -2.23 2.87 1.99
C ALA A 17 -2.00 4.37 2.20
N VAL A 18 -1.30 5.04 1.27
CA VAL A 18 -1.09 6.49 1.31
C VAL A 18 -2.42 7.26 1.23
N GLN A 19 -3.33 6.84 0.35
CA GLN A 19 -4.65 7.45 0.23
C GLN A 19 -5.48 7.30 1.51
N LEU A 20 -5.45 6.12 2.14
CA LEU A 20 -6.14 5.87 3.41
C LEU A 20 -5.56 6.68 4.57
N ILE A 21 -4.24 6.87 4.61
CA ILE A 21 -3.57 7.76 5.56
C ILE A 21 -4.02 9.21 5.29
N TYR A 22 -4.02 9.66 4.04
CA TYR A 22 -4.47 11.00 3.71
C TYR A 22 -5.91 11.24 4.16
N PHE A 23 -6.80 10.29 3.90
CA PHE A 23 -8.20 10.39 4.31
C PHE A 23 -8.36 10.47 5.82
N SER A 24 -7.67 9.58 6.54
CA SER A 24 -7.71 9.47 8.00
C SER A 24 -7.14 10.70 8.72
N TYR A 25 -6.10 11.34 8.19
CA TYR A 25 -5.40 12.44 8.90
C TYR A 25 -5.74 13.84 8.37
N PHE A 26 -6.08 13.97 7.08
CA PHE A 26 -6.22 15.26 6.40
C PHE A 26 -7.63 15.55 5.90
N HIS A 27 -8.46 14.52 5.61
CA HIS A 27 -9.80 14.73 5.05
C HIS A 27 -10.87 14.87 6.15
N GLU A 28 -10.77 14.10 7.25
CA GLU A 28 -11.69 14.23 8.40
C GLU A 28 -11.59 15.56 9.15
N ARG A 29 -10.50 16.33 9.00
CA ARG A 29 -10.32 17.61 9.72
C ARG A 29 -11.14 18.78 9.15
N ILE A 30 -11.88 18.61 8.05
CA ILE A 30 -12.56 19.71 7.33
C ILE A 30 -14.10 19.55 7.28
N GLY A 31 -14.67 18.48 7.85
CA GLY A 31 -16.11 18.19 7.81
C GLY A 31 -16.80 18.30 9.18
N PRO A 32 -18.02 18.84 9.28
CA PRO A 32 -18.76 18.88 10.54
C PRO A 32 -19.36 17.51 10.85
N VAL A 33 -19.27 17.07 12.11
CA VAL A 33 -19.97 15.91 12.70
C VAL A 33 -19.31 14.54 12.46
N SER A 34 -18.25 14.26 13.20
CA SER A 34 -17.83 12.91 13.61
C SER A 34 -16.88 13.11 14.80
N ASP A 35 -16.88 12.22 15.80
CA ASP A 35 -16.09 12.31 17.05
C ASP A 35 -14.55 12.23 16.85
N GLY A 36 -14.05 12.60 15.67
CA GLY A 36 -12.63 12.75 15.33
C GLY A 36 -11.78 11.49 15.42
N SER A 37 -12.40 10.34 15.70
CA SER A 37 -11.71 9.07 15.92
C SER A 37 -11.80 8.19 14.68
N VAL A 38 -10.65 8.07 14.01
CA VAL A 38 -10.47 7.14 12.89
C VAL A 38 -10.75 5.72 13.37
N PRO A 39 -11.66 4.97 12.73
CA PRO A 39 -11.97 3.60 13.12
C PRO A 39 -10.73 2.69 13.15
N LEU A 40 -10.59 1.85 14.17
CA LEU A 40 -9.43 0.95 14.32
C LEU A 40 -9.19 0.05 13.10
N TYR A 41 -10.27 -0.39 12.43
CA TYR A 41 -10.16 -1.24 11.24
C TYR A 41 -9.45 -0.52 10.08
N LEU A 42 -9.57 0.81 9.96
CA LEU A 42 -8.86 1.59 8.95
C LEU A 42 -7.35 1.55 9.16
N HIS A 43 -6.89 1.58 10.41
CA HIS A 43 -5.46 1.41 10.73
C HIS A 43 -4.96 0.01 10.36
N ILE A 44 -5.73 -1.05 10.68
CA ILE A 44 -5.39 -2.44 10.35
C ILE A 44 -5.29 -2.62 8.83
N VAL A 45 -6.28 -2.12 8.08
CA VAL A 45 -6.31 -2.22 6.61
C VAL A 45 -5.14 -1.45 5.99
N THR A 46 -4.86 -0.24 6.47
CA THR A 46 -3.73 0.58 6.00
C THR A 46 -2.40 -0.13 6.22
N PHE A 47 -2.20 -0.69 7.42
CA PHE A 47 -0.97 -1.41 7.77
C PHE A 47 -0.79 -2.68 6.93
N ALA A 48 -1.87 -3.46 6.75
CA ALA A 48 -1.86 -4.65 5.91
C ALA A 48 -1.59 -4.31 4.43
N ALA A 49 -2.16 -3.22 3.92
CA ALA A 49 -1.91 -2.74 2.56
C ALA A 49 -0.45 -2.30 2.37
N ALA A 50 0.11 -1.55 3.33
CA ALA A 50 1.51 -1.13 3.29
C ALA A 50 2.48 -2.31 3.31
N ILE A 51 2.29 -3.28 4.22
CA ILE A 51 3.16 -4.46 4.31
C ILE A 51 3.06 -5.31 3.04
N ASN A 52 1.85 -5.64 2.59
CA ASN A 52 1.67 -6.44 1.37
C ASN A 52 2.23 -5.73 0.14
N GLY A 53 2.07 -4.41 0.05
CA GLY A 53 2.66 -3.59 -1.00
C GLY A 53 4.19 -3.68 -1.02
N MET A 54 4.84 -3.52 0.13
CA MET A 54 6.30 -3.66 0.27
C MET A 54 6.80 -5.07 -0.09
N ILE A 55 6.12 -6.13 0.37
CA ILE A 55 6.48 -7.51 0.06
C ILE A 55 6.35 -7.78 -1.45
N ALA A 56 5.28 -7.29 -2.08
CA ALA A 56 5.05 -7.45 -3.51
C ALA A 56 6.13 -6.72 -4.34
N LEU A 57 6.50 -5.49 -3.95
CA LEU A 57 7.60 -4.74 -4.56
C LEU A 57 8.94 -5.47 -4.42
N TYR A 58 9.26 -5.94 -3.21
CA TYR A 58 10.50 -6.67 -2.95
C TYR A 58 10.59 -7.96 -3.79
N ARG A 59 9.53 -8.77 -3.78
CA ARG A 59 9.46 -10.02 -4.54
C ARG A 59 9.49 -9.77 -6.05
N GLY A 60 8.81 -8.73 -6.51
CA GLY A 60 8.83 -8.29 -7.91
C GLY A 60 10.24 -7.87 -8.37
N GLY A 61 10.93 -7.05 -7.57
CA GLY A 61 12.31 -6.64 -7.84
C GLY A 61 13.30 -7.80 -7.83
N TYR A 62 13.19 -8.71 -6.86
CA TYR A 62 14.03 -9.90 -6.77
C TYR A 62 13.89 -10.82 -7.99
N LEU A 63 12.66 -11.08 -8.44
CA LEU A 63 12.39 -11.85 -9.66
C LEU A 63 12.96 -11.16 -10.92
N LEU A 64 12.94 -9.83 -10.97
CA LEU A 64 13.51 -9.06 -12.08
C LEU A 64 15.05 -9.16 -12.10
N MET A 65 15.68 -9.11 -10.93
CA MET A 65 17.14 -9.27 -10.78
C MET A 65 17.60 -10.68 -11.13
N GLN A 66 16.88 -11.72 -10.70
CA GLN A 66 17.19 -13.11 -11.08
C GLN A 66 17.13 -13.29 -12.61
N LYS A 67 16.11 -12.75 -13.27
CA LYS A 67 16.00 -12.81 -14.73
C LYS A 67 17.14 -12.09 -15.46
N ARG A 68 17.70 -11.02 -14.86
CA ARG A 68 18.86 -10.31 -15.41
C ARG A 68 20.17 -11.07 -15.21
N LYS A 69 20.31 -11.89 -14.16
CA LYS A 69 21.52 -12.71 -13.93
C LYS A 69 21.54 -14.01 -14.73
N ALA A 70 20.38 -14.50 -15.17
CA ALA A 70 20.25 -15.72 -15.97
C ALA A 70 20.43 -15.48 -17.49
N LYS A 71 20.74 -14.25 -17.89
CA LYS A 71 20.90 -13.82 -19.29
C LYS A 71 22.29 -13.21 -19.45
#